data_AF-A0A8T5GXU5-F1
#
_entry.id   AF-A0A8T5GXU5-F1
#
_cell.length_a   1.000
_cell.length_b   1.000
_cell.length_c   1.000
_cell.angle_alpha   90.00
_cell.angle_beta   90.00
_cell.angle_gamma   90.00
#
_symmetry.space_group_name_H-M   'P 1'
#
loop_
_entity.id
_entity.type
_entity.pdbx_description
1 polymer ?
#
loop_
_entity_poly.entity_id
_entity_poly.type
_entity_poly.pdbx_seq_one_letter_code
_entity_poly.pdbx_strand_id
1 'polypeptide(L)'
;MNEPEIVEQMVPKVIDLVTEHKTMEEKVNEVEEIREIPKIEENQEPTQPPNSDNKSTMKEKPNLNEQNQSLDKSSFEAYKSLLLTLGLKETAQMLQNSNPDSVKLLRKSLATHVGVEPRDLRIDRMLRVLLRLLPNGDENDVVRSDLVTRINTSLPKYNKWMKSRLEARHSGSKGNFLMDSKNLGNALNRIPGPGFAIPLNKDDKVLPNSQDLGELSQEVEILLRSMNLPSASGIIVEAA
;
A
#
# COMPACT_ATOMS: atom_id res chain seq x y z
N MET A 1 8.92 65.73 46.19
CA MET A 1 10.11 64.86 46.34
C MET A 1 9.88 63.62 45.50
N ASN A 2 10.73 63.47 44.47
CA ASN A 2 11.02 62.32 43.61
C ASN A 2 9.93 61.76 42.68
N GLU A 3 9.79 62.40 41.51
CA GLU A 3 10.01 61.75 40.19
C GLU A 3 11.54 61.72 39.92
N PRO A 4 12.13 60.81 39.11
CA PRO A 4 11.74 60.44 37.73
C PRO A 4 11.92 58.91 37.45
N GLU A 5 11.69 58.35 36.27
CA GLU A 5 12.65 58.31 35.15
C GLU A 5 11.95 57.72 33.90
N ILE A 6 11.74 58.56 32.88
CA ILE A 6 11.34 58.16 31.54
C ILE A 6 12.63 57.87 30.78
N VAL A 7 12.82 56.62 30.34
CA VAL A 7 13.90 56.27 29.41
C VAL A 7 13.35 56.35 28.00
N GLU A 8 13.72 57.41 27.31
CA GLU A 8 13.50 57.61 25.89
C GLU A 8 14.77 57.22 25.09
N GLN A 9 14.55 56.71 23.89
CA GLN A 9 15.49 56.62 22.74
C GLN A 9 16.43 55.40 22.66
N MET A 10 16.22 54.56 21.63
CA MET A 10 16.96 54.67 20.35
C MET A 10 16.50 53.55 19.39
N VAL A 11 15.90 53.94 18.26
CA VAL A 11 15.86 53.14 17.02
C VAL A 11 16.88 53.79 16.08
N PRO A 12 17.64 53.02 15.30
CA PRO A 12 17.50 53.21 13.85
C PRO A 12 17.63 51.95 12.98
N LYS A 13 16.77 51.91 11.95
CA LYS A 13 17.06 51.74 10.50
C LYS A 13 17.71 50.41 10.04
N VAL A 14 16.91 49.48 9.51
CA VAL A 14 16.66 49.25 8.06
C VAL A 14 17.95 49.15 7.23
N ILE A 15 18.26 47.94 6.78
CA ILE A 15 19.06 47.70 5.59
C ILE A 15 18.45 46.52 4.83
N ASP A 16 17.75 46.84 3.75
CA ASP A 16 17.47 45.92 2.65
C ASP A 16 18.79 45.56 1.97
N LEU A 17 19.02 44.28 1.71
CA LEU A 17 19.92 43.84 0.65
C LEU A 17 19.21 42.79 -0.20
N VAL A 18 18.55 43.32 -1.24
CA VAL A 18 18.38 42.67 -2.53
C VAL A 18 19.78 42.50 -3.13
N THR A 19 20.10 41.31 -3.61
CA THR A 19 21.16 41.13 -4.59
C THR A 19 20.69 40.14 -5.65
N GLU A 20 20.20 40.71 -6.74
CA GLU A 20 20.13 40.07 -8.06
C GLU A 20 21.56 39.80 -8.55
N HIS A 21 21.75 38.66 -9.20
CA HIS A 21 22.71 38.37 -10.29
C HIS A 21 22.55 36.86 -10.58
N LYS A 22 22.54 36.31 -11.80
CA LYS A 22 22.67 36.80 -13.16
C LYS A 22 22.37 35.59 -14.05
N THR A 23 21.63 35.82 -15.12
CA THR A 23 21.35 34.88 -16.22
C THR A 23 22.63 34.37 -16.87
N MET A 24 22.71 33.08 -17.15
CA MET A 24 23.55 32.54 -18.23
C MET A 24 22.73 31.53 -19.02
N GLU A 25 22.28 31.96 -20.20
CA GLU A 25 22.04 31.08 -21.34
C GLU A 25 23.39 30.63 -21.89
N GLU A 26 23.54 29.35 -22.19
CA GLU A 26 24.44 28.91 -23.25
C GLU A 26 23.81 27.70 -23.96
N LYS A 27 23.47 27.91 -25.23
CA LYS A 27 23.16 26.87 -26.22
C LYS A 27 24.49 26.19 -26.63
N VAL A 28 24.43 24.94 -27.10
CA VAL A 28 24.84 24.52 -28.46
C VAL A 28 24.95 22.97 -28.57
N ASN A 29 24.26 22.47 -29.60
CA ASN A 29 24.43 21.29 -30.47
C ASN A 29 24.62 19.85 -29.93
N GLU A 30 23.56 19.04 -30.15
CA GLU A 30 23.45 18.06 -31.25
C GLU A 30 24.68 17.22 -31.62
N VAL A 31 24.61 15.90 -31.32
CA VAL A 31 25.06 14.82 -32.23
C VAL A 31 24.15 13.59 -32.01
N GLU A 32 23.35 13.27 -33.03
CA GLU A 32 22.77 11.95 -33.26
C GLU A 32 23.89 10.95 -33.59
N GLU A 33 23.89 9.76 -32.99
CA GLU A 33 24.47 8.60 -33.66
C GLU A 33 23.59 7.36 -33.44
N ILE A 34 22.78 7.11 -34.46
CA ILE A 34 22.02 5.90 -34.72
C ILE A 34 23.05 4.80 -35.05
N ARG A 35 22.97 3.64 -34.39
CA ARG A 35 23.61 2.41 -34.90
C ARG A 35 22.60 1.29 -34.97
N GLU A 36 22.23 0.99 -36.20
CA GLU A 36 21.42 -0.14 -36.60
C GLU A 36 22.19 -1.48 -36.43
N ILE A 37 21.41 -2.42 -35.89
CA ILE A 37 21.39 -3.89 -35.97
C ILE A 37 22.29 -4.55 -37.04
N PRO A 38 22.77 -5.78 -36.76
CA PRO A 38 22.56 -6.85 -37.73
C PRO A 38 21.82 -8.07 -37.17
N LYS A 39 20.90 -8.50 -38.03
CA LYS A 39 19.96 -9.62 -37.97
C LYS A 39 20.70 -10.87 -38.45
N ILE A 40 20.57 -11.99 -37.75
CA ILE A 40 20.98 -13.32 -38.23
C ILE A 40 19.72 -14.18 -38.12
N GLU A 41 18.93 -14.23 -39.18
CA GLU A 41 18.89 -15.28 -40.21
C GLU A 41 18.33 -16.62 -39.72
N GLU A 42 17.08 -16.77 -40.13
CA GLU A 42 16.21 -17.94 -40.21
C GLU A 42 16.82 -19.04 -41.09
N ASN A 43 16.69 -20.30 -40.68
CA ASN A 43 16.75 -21.43 -41.60
C ASN A 43 15.66 -22.44 -41.23
N GLN A 44 14.75 -22.65 -42.17
CA GLN A 44 13.69 -23.65 -42.15
C GLN A 44 14.07 -24.88 -42.99
N GLU A 45 13.63 -26.06 -42.49
CA GLU A 45 13.17 -27.28 -43.19
C GLU A 45 14.14 -28.15 -44.04
N PRO A 46 13.80 -29.43 -44.40
CA PRO A 46 12.50 -30.14 -44.30
C PRO A 46 12.52 -31.64 -43.84
N THR A 47 11.30 -32.23 -43.81
CA THR A 47 10.89 -33.63 -44.13
C THR A 47 10.65 -34.71 -43.04
N GLN A 48 9.38 -35.16 -42.96
CA GLN A 48 8.78 -36.35 -42.29
C GLN A 48 9.02 -37.68 -43.08
N PRO A 49 8.41 -38.86 -42.73
CA PRO A 49 8.39 -39.68 -41.48
C PRO A 49 8.80 -41.16 -41.76
N PRO A 50 8.74 -42.09 -40.77
CA PRO A 50 7.63 -43.07 -40.81
C PRO A 50 7.10 -43.58 -39.44
N ASN A 51 5.88 -44.13 -39.52
CA ASN A 51 5.01 -44.81 -38.54
C ASN A 51 5.67 -45.77 -37.53
N SER A 52 5.13 -45.88 -36.30
CA SER A 52 4.11 -46.92 -35.95
C SER A 52 3.71 -46.85 -34.47
N ASP A 53 2.39 -46.93 -34.26
CA ASP A 53 1.68 -47.54 -33.14
C ASP A 53 2.17 -47.30 -31.70
N ASN A 54 1.34 -46.59 -30.90
CA ASN A 54 0.88 -47.14 -29.62
C ASN A 54 -0.28 -46.36 -28.98
N LYS A 55 -1.41 -47.08 -28.89
CA LYS A 55 -2.35 -47.14 -27.76
C LYS A 55 -3.01 -45.83 -27.29
N SER A 56 -4.19 -45.59 -27.88
CA SER A 56 -5.27 -44.79 -27.28
C SER A 56 -5.52 -45.22 -25.83
N THR A 57 -5.22 -44.34 -24.89
CA THR A 57 -5.77 -44.39 -23.53
C THR A 57 -6.54 -43.10 -23.35
N MET A 58 -7.87 -43.22 -23.34
CA MET A 58 -8.79 -42.13 -23.03
C MET A 58 -8.44 -41.59 -21.64
N LYS A 59 -7.78 -40.44 -21.59
CA LYS A 59 -7.71 -39.64 -20.37
C LYS A 59 -9.03 -38.88 -20.29
N GLU A 60 -9.86 -39.24 -19.31
CA GLU A 60 -10.98 -38.44 -18.87
C GLU A 60 -10.51 -36.99 -18.68
N LYS A 61 -11.17 -36.06 -19.37
CA LYS A 61 -10.97 -34.63 -19.14
C LYS A 61 -11.36 -34.35 -17.68
N PRO A 62 -10.52 -33.68 -16.88
CA PRO A 62 -10.96 -33.19 -15.59
C PRO A 62 -12.14 -32.25 -15.83
N ASN A 63 -13.22 -32.46 -15.07
CA ASN A 63 -14.39 -31.60 -15.09
C ASN A 63 -13.96 -30.19 -14.61
N LEU A 64 -13.80 -29.27 -15.56
CA LEU A 64 -13.40 -27.87 -15.35
C LEU A 64 -14.33 -27.12 -14.38
N ASN A 65 -15.53 -27.62 -14.10
CA ASN A 65 -16.53 -26.89 -13.33
C ASN A 65 -16.36 -27.00 -11.80
N GLU A 66 -15.79 -28.10 -11.30
CA GLU A 66 -15.59 -28.30 -9.86
C GLU A 66 -14.34 -27.58 -9.32
N GLN A 67 -13.28 -27.47 -10.13
CA GLN A 67 -12.08 -26.74 -9.75
C GLN A 67 -12.34 -25.23 -9.68
N ASN A 68 -13.12 -24.68 -10.61
CA ASN A 68 -13.46 -23.25 -10.62
C ASN A 68 -14.32 -22.84 -9.41
N GLN A 69 -15.28 -23.66 -8.96
CA GLN A 69 -16.07 -23.37 -7.75
C GLN A 69 -15.26 -23.46 -6.44
N SER A 70 -14.22 -24.28 -6.41
CA SER A 70 -13.29 -24.42 -5.28
C SER A 70 -12.36 -23.20 -5.16
N LEU A 71 -11.78 -22.78 -6.29
CA LEU A 71 -10.94 -21.58 -6.42
C LEU A 71 -11.68 -20.30 -6.03
N ASP A 72 -12.95 -20.20 -6.41
CA ASP A 72 -13.81 -19.06 -6.14
C ASP A 72 -14.11 -18.87 -4.63
N LYS A 73 -14.41 -19.98 -3.93
CA LYS A 73 -14.62 -19.96 -2.47
C LYS A 73 -13.36 -19.59 -1.71
N SER A 74 -12.21 -20.15 -2.10
CA SER A 74 -10.93 -19.89 -1.44
C SER A 74 -10.52 -18.41 -1.51
N SER A 75 -10.82 -17.75 -2.62
CA SER A 75 -10.41 -16.36 -2.86
C SER A 75 -11.12 -15.38 -1.93
N PHE A 76 -12.42 -15.55 -1.68
CA PHE A 76 -13.20 -14.65 -0.83
C PHE A 76 -12.93 -14.81 0.68
N GLU A 77 -12.47 -15.99 1.11
CA GLU A 77 -12.10 -16.22 2.52
C GLU A 77 -10.94 -15.33 2.98
N ALA A 78 -9.99 -15.02 2.09
CA ALA A 78 -8.91 -14.08 2.38
C ALA A 78 -9.46 -12.68 2.75
N TYR A 79 -10.46 -12.19 2.01
CA TYR A 79 -11.08 -10.88 2.27
C TYR A 79 -11.96 -10.90 3.51
N LYS A 80 -12.71 -11.98 3.76
CA LYS A 80 -13.49 -12.12 5.01
C LYS A 80 -12.56 -12.09 6.22
N SER A 81 -11.48 -12.86 6.19
CA SER A 81 -10.46 -12.89 7.24
C SER A 81 -9.85 -11.50 7.46
N LEU A 82 -9.48 -10.81 6.39
CA LEU A 82 -8.97 -9.44 6.44
C LEU A 82 -9.98 -8.49 7.13
N LEU A 83 -11.25 -8.49 6.71
CA LEU A 83 -12.26 -7.61 7.28
C LEU A 83 -12.47 -7.85 8.77
N LEU A 84 -12.47 -9.12 9.20
CA LEU A 84 -12.53 -9.46 10.62
C LEU A 84 -11.33 -8.88 11.38
N THR A 85 -10.11 -9.00 10.84
CA THR A 85 -8.90 -8.41 11.42
C THR A 85 -8.96 -6.89 11.49
N LEU A 86 -9.52 -6.24 10.46
CA LEU A 86 -9.71 -4.78 10.42
C LEU A 86 -10.80 -4.29 11.40
N GLY A 87 -11.62 -5.20 11.93
CA GLY A 87 -12.74 -4.87 12.81
C GLY A 87 -14.04 -4.54 12.07
N LEU A 88 -14.16 -4.94 10.80
CA LEU A 88 -15.32 -4.74 9.91
C LEU A 88 -16.22 -5.98 9.90
N LYS A 89 -16.66 -6.41 11.08
CA LYS A 89 -17.32 -7.71 11.30
C LYS A 89 -18.64 -7.83 10.56
N GLU A 90 -19.42 -6.76 10.53
CA GLU A 90 -20.73 -6.70 9.87
C GLU A 90 -20.56 -6.89 8.35
N THR A 91 -19.57 -6.20 7.76
CA THR A 91 -19.25 -6.38 6.34
C THR A 91 -18.79 -7.82 6.06
N ALA A 92 -17.95 -8.40 6.93
CA ALA A 92 -17.47 -9.77 6.78
C ALA A 92 -18.61 -10.80 6.81
N GLN A 93 -19.62 -10.59 7.65
CA GLN A 93 -20.81 -11.46 7.74
C GLN A 93 -21.72 -11.34 6.52
N MET A 94 -21.82 -10.15 5.92
CA MET A 94 -22.64 -9.90 4.74
C MET A 94 -22.00 -10.40 3.44
N LEU A 95 -20.71 -10.73 3.45
CA LEU A 95 -20.00 -11.25 2.28
C LEU A 95 -20.48 -12.67 1.92
N GLN A 96 -21.23 -12.73 0.84
CA GLN A 96 -21.59 -13.96 0.15
C GLN A 96 -20.51 -14.30 -0.89
N ASN A 97 -20.59 -15.49 -1.51
CA ASN A 97 -19.65 -15.97 -2.56
C ASN A 97 -19.40 -14.90 -3.64
N SER A 98 -18.40 -15.11 -4.49
CA SER A 98 -18.00 -14.18 -5.55
C SER A 98 -19.15 -13.77 -6.44
N ASN A 99 -19.72 -12.62 -6.11
CA ASN A 99 -20.72 -11.95 -6.90
C ASN A 99 -20.35 -10.47 -6.97
N PRO A 100 -20.80 -9.76 -8.01
CA PRO A 100 -20.47 -8.34 -8.19
C PRO A 100 -20.87 -7.45 -7.00
N ASP A 101 -21.92 -7.82 -6.26
CA ASP A 101 -22.40 -7.04 -5.12
C ASP A 101 -21.50 -7.21 -3.89
N SER A 102 -20.92 -8.40 -3.68
CA SER A 102 -19.87 -8.65 -2.69
C SER A 102 -18.63 -7.78 -2.94
N VAL A 103 -18.20 -7.63 -4.20
CA VAL A 103 -17.07 -6.75 -4.55
C VAL A 103 -17.41 -5.28 -4.32
N LYS A 104 -18.62 -4.83 -4.66
CA LYS A 104 -19.08 -3.46 -4.37
C LYS A 104 -19.12 -3.19 -2.87
N LEU A 105 -19.60 -4.15 -2.08
CA LEU A 105 -19.65 -4.07 -0.63
C LEU A 105 -18.23 -3.95 -0.03
N LEU A 106 -17.29 -4.79 -0.46
CA LEU A 106 -15.88 -4.71 -0.08
C LEU A 106 -15.30 -3.33 -0.37
N ARG A 107 -15.47 -2.87 -1.61
CA ARG A 107 -14.98 -1.55 -2.06
C ARG A 107 -15.53 -0.43 -1.19
N LYS A 108 -16.84 -0.41 -0.97
CA LYS A 108 -17.50 0.62 -0.15
C LYS A 108 -17.00 0.60 1.30
N SER A 109 -16.90 -0.58 1.88
CA SER A 109 -16.45 -0.76 3.27
C SER A 109 -15.02 -0.26 3.46
N LEU A 110 -14.09 -0.68 2.60
CA LEU A 110 -12.68 -0.24 2.66
C LEU A 110 -12.52 1.26 2.33
N ALA A 111 -13.18 1.76 1.28
CA ALA A 111 -13.06 3.15 0.83
C ALA A 111 -13.54 4.15 1.89
N THR A 112 -14.55 3.79 2.70
CA THR A 112 -15.03 4.62 3.82
C THR A 112 -13.92 4.91 4.85
N HIS A 113 -12.91 4.04 4.92
CA HIS A 113 -11.80 4.20 5.83
C HIS A 113 -10.56 4.80 5.18
N VAL A 114 -10.52 5.10 3.88
CA VAL A 114 -9.36 5.74 3.23
C VAL A 114 -9.35 7.25 3.50
N GLY A 115 -8.17 7.82 3.66
CA GLY A 115 -7.94 9.26 3.89
C GLY A 115 -8.37 9.76 5.27
N VAL A 116 -8.59 8.88 6.24
CA VAL A 116 -8.97 9.27 7.60
C VAL A 116 -7.75 9.78 8.38
N GLU A 117 -7.81 11.02 8.84
CA GLU A 117 -6.79 11.68 9.66
C GLU A 117 -7.33 12.01 11.07
N PRO A 118 -6.45 12.11 12.10
CA PRO A 118 -5.04 11.72 12.08
C PRO A 118 -4.89 10.19 12.19
N ARG A 119 -4.12 9.58 11.29
CA ARG A 119 -3.83 8.15 11.29
C ARG A 119 -2.51 7.89 10.61
N ASP A 120 -1.80 6.88 11.09
CA ASP A 120 -0.56 6.40 10.47
C ASP A 120 -0.73 6.20 8.95
N LEU A 121 0.09 6.91 8.17
CA LEU A 121 0.06 6.89 6.71
C LEU A 121 0.17 5.47 6.14
N ARG A 122 0.87 4.56 6.81
CA ARG A 122 1.02 3.16 6.37
C ARG A 122 -0.30 2.40 6.38
N ILE A 123 -1.20 2.71 7.31
CA ILE A 123 -2.54 2.14 7.33
C ILE A 123 -3.37 2.67 6.18
N ASP A 124 -3.19 3.96 5.83
CA ASP A 124 -3.84 4.52 4.66
C ASP A 124 -3.32 3.88 3.36
N ARG A 125 -2.00 3.74 3.23
CA ARG A 125 -1.35 3.04 2.13
C ARG A 125 -1.88 1.62 1.99
N MET A 126 -1.95 0.88 3.09
CA MET A 126 -2.51 -0.48 3.12
C MET A 126 -3.94 -0.51 2.59
N LEU A 127 -4.82 0.37 3.06
CA LEU A 127 -6.22 0.40 2.60
C LEU A 127 -6.31 0.73 1.10
N ARG A 128 -5.48 1.65 0.60
CA ARG A 128 -5.45 1.98 -0.83
C ARG A 128 -4.91 0.82 -1.68
N VAL A 129 -3.88 0.10 -1.21
CA VAL A 129 -3.37 -1.13 -1.86
C VAL A 129 -4.46 -2.22 -1.88
N LEU A 130 -5.16 -2.44 -0.76
CA LEU A 130 -6.27 -3.40 -0.68
C LEU A 130 -7.40 -3.09 -1.66
N LEU A 131 -7.70 -1.82 -1.92
CA LEU A 131 -8.66 -1.41 -2.95
C LEU A 131 -8.21 -1.76 -4.37
N ARG A 132 -6.90 -1.77 -4.64
CA ARG A 132 -6.34 -2.21 -5.93
C ARG A 132 -6.34 -3.72 -6.08
N LEU A 133 -6.28 -4.44 -4.97
CA LEU A 133 -6.30 -5.90 -4.90
C LEU A 133 -7.72 -6.49 -4.84
N LEU A 134 -8.78 -5.71 -5.09
CA LEU A 134 -10.14 -6.28 -5.08
C LEU A 134 -10.33 -7.32 -6.21
N PRO A 135 -11.18 -8.35 -6.00
CA PRO A 135 -11.46 -9.33 -7.03
C PRO A 135 -12.07 -8.71 -8.29
N ASN A 136 -11.65 -9.19 -9.45
CA ASN A 136 -12.15 -8.76 -10.76
C ASN A 136 -12.94 -9.85 -11.51
N GLY A 137 -13.01 -11.08 -10.97
CA GLY A 137 -13.65 -12.22 -11.62
C GLY A 137 -12.79 -12.85 -12.72
N ASP A 138 -11.47 -12.65 -12.68
CA ASP A 138 -10.49 -13.20 -13.61
C ASP A 138 -9.56 -14.21 -12.90
N GLU A 139 -8.74 -14.92 -13.67
CA GLU A 139 -7.79 -15.91 -13.16
C GLU A 139 -6.74 -15.33 -12.19
N ASN A 140 -6.53 -14.01 -12.22
CA ASN A 140 -5.61 -13.33 -11.34
C ASN A 140 -6.16 -13.11 -9.92
N ASP A 141 -7.44 -13.40 -9.67
CA ASP A 141 -8.01 -13.28 -8.33
C ASP A 141 -7.32 -14.19 -7.31
N VAL A 142 -6.72 -15.30 -7.77
CA VAL A 142 -5.86 -16.16 -6.94
C VAL A 142 -4.67 -15.36 -6.42
N VAL A 143 -3.96 -14.66 -7.30
CA VAL A 143 -2.80 -13.82 -6.95
C VAL A 143 -3.23 -12.66 -6.04
N ARG A 144 -4.35 -12.00 -6.34
CA ARG A 144 -4.87 -10.91 -5.49
C ARG A 144 -5.19 -11.41 -4.09
N SER A 145 -5.82 -12.58 -3.96
CA SER A 145 -6.17 -13.17 -2.67
C SER A 145 -4.93 -13.60 -1.86
N ASP A 146 -3.87 -14.07 -2.51
CA ASP A 146 -2.60 -14.35 -1.86
C ASP A 146 -1.96 -13.08 -1.31
N LEU A 147 -1.87 -12.01 -2.11
CA LEU A 147 -1.36 -10.71 -1.67
C LEU A 147 -2.15 -10.14 -0.49
N VAL A 148 -3.48 -10.27 -0.50
CA VAL A 148 -4.36 -9.90 0.62
C VAL A 148 -4.06 -10.72 1.87
N THR A 149 -3.85 -12.02 1.71
CA THR A 149 -3.49 -12.92 2.82
C THR A 149 -2.18 -12.50 3.46
N ARG A 150 -1.17 -12.18 2.64
CA ARG A 150 0.13 -11.69 3.11
C ARG A 150 -0.01 -10.41 3.92
N ILE A 151 -0.78 -9.43 3.46
CA ILE A 151 -1.10 -8.22 4.23
C ILE A 151 -1.75 -8.61 5.57
N ASN A 152 -2.81 -9.42 5.53
CA ASN A 152 -3.55 -9.83 6.72
C ASN A 152 -2.66 -10.50 7.79
N THR A 153 -1.72 -11.36 7.38
CA THR A 153 -0.80 -12.02 8.32
C THR A 153 0.16 -11.07 9.06
N SER A 154 0.41 -9.87 8.51
CA SER A 154 1.26 -8.87 9.17
C SER A 154 0.52 -8.05 10.23
N LEU A 155 -0.80 -7.96 10.13
CA LEU A 155 -1.63 -7.09 10.98
C LEU A 155 -1.59 -7.43 12.47
N PRO A 156 -1.54 -8.71 12.91
CA PRO A 156 -1.43 -9.03 14.33
C PRO A 156 -0.18 -8.42 14.99
N LYS A 157 0.96 -8.40 14.29
CA LYS A 157 2.20 -7.78 14.80
C LYS A 157 2.05 -6.27 14.88
N TYR A 158 1.53 -5.65 13.82
CA TYR A 158 1.27 -4.21 13.79
C TYR A 158 0.29 -3.79 14.89
N ASN A 159 -0.76 -4.58 15.12
CA ASN A 159 -1.77 -4.33 16.14
C ASN A 159 -1.15 -4.41 17.56
N LYS A 160 -0.25 -5.36 17.82
CA LYS A 160 0.49 -5.40 19.09
C LYS A 160 1.30 -4.12 19.30
N TRP A 161 2.04 -3.68 18.28
CA TRP A 161 2.80 -2.43 18.34
C TRP A 161 1.88 -1.22 18.59
N MET A 162 0.73 -1.16 17.92
CA MET A 162 -0.26 -0.09 18.09
C MET A 162 -0.83 -0.06 19.51
N LYS A 163 -1.15 -1.22 20.09
CA LYS A 163 -1.62 -1.35 21.47
C LYS A 163 -0.58 -0.86 22.47
N SER A 164 0.67 -1.30 22.37
CA SER A 164 1.74 -0.83 23.25
C SER A 164 1.95 0.69 23.16
N ARG A 165 1.82 1.27 21.96
CA ARG A 165 1.95 2.73 21.76
C ARG A 165 0.78 3.53 22.33
N LEU A 166 -0.43 2.97 22.27
CA LEU A 166 -1.64 3.51 22.88
C LEU A 166 -1.51 3.50 24.41
N GLU A 167 -1.10 2.37 24.99
CA GLU A 167 -0.88 2.19 26.44
C GLU A 167 0.13 3.18 26.99
N ALA A 168 1.27 3.35 26.32
CA ALA A 168 2.31 4.33 26.68
C ALA A 168 1.83 5.80 26.63
N ARG A 169 0.64 6.05 26.06
CA ARG A 169 0.01 7.39 25.98
C ARG A 169 -1.26 7.48 26.81
N HIS A 170 -1.48 6.53 27.71
CA HIS A 170 -2.67 6.41 28.54
C HIS A 170 -3.97 6.40 27.72
N SER A 171 -3.91 5.86 26.50
CA SER A 171 -5.08 5.59 25.66
C SER A 171 -5.26 4.07 25.59
N GLY A 172 -6.41 3.55 26.00
CA GLY A 172 -6.69 2.11 25.87
C GLY A 172 -7.13 1.73 24.45
N SER A 173 -6.73 0.54 23.98
CA SER A 173 -7.29 -0.07 22.77
C SER A 173 -8.77 -0.41 22.96
N LYS A 174 -9.56 -0.20 21.91
CA LYS A 174 -11.00 -0.50 21.83
C LYS A 174 -11.27 -1.86 21.17
N GLY A 175 -10.23 -2.61 20.82
CA GLY A 175 -10.36 -3.93 20.20
C GLY A 175 -10.84 -3.91 18.74
N ASN A 176 -10.80 -2.75 18.09
CA ASN A 176 -11.10 -2.59 16.67
C ASN A 176 -9.90 -1.93 16.00
N PHE A 177 -9.30 -2.61 15.01
CA PHE A 177 -8.02 -2.21 14.43
C PHE A 177 -8.07 -0.81 13.81
N LEU A 178 -9.07 -0.54 12.96
CA LEU A 178 -9.17 0.75 12.29
C LEU A 178 -9.49 1.89 13.26
N MET A 179 -10.35 1.65 14.25
CA MET A 179 -10.63 2.62 15.31
C MET A 179 -9.39 2.90 16.16
N ASP A 180 -8.66 1.86 16.55
CA ASP A 180 -7.43 1.98 17.34
C ASP A 180 -6.34 2.72 16.57
N SER A 181 -6.26 2.55 15.24
CA SER A 181 -5.29 3.27 14.41
C SER A 181 -5.54 4.78 14.39
N LYS A 182 -6.81 5.20 14.32
CA LYS A 182 -7.20 6.61 14.44
C LYS A 182 -6.96 7.14 15.85
N ASN A 183 -7.31 6.36 16.87
CA ASN A 183 -7.07 6.72 18.27
C ASN A 183 -5.58 6.90 18.56
N LEU A 184 -4.72 6.07 17.94
CA LEU A 184 -3.28 6.21 18.07
C LEU A 184 -2.80 7.51 17.41
N GLY A 185 -3.30 7.86 16.23
CA GLY A 185 -2.99 9.15 15.59
C GLY A 185 -3.37 10.35 16.49
N ASN A 186 -4.56 10.33 17.08
CA ASN A 186 -4.98 11.35 18.06
C ASN A 186 -4.06 11.39 19.29
N ALA A 187 -3.69 10.22 19.82
CA ALA A 187 -2.82 10.12 20.99
C ALA A 187 -1.40 10.62 20.69
N LEU A 188 -0.89 10.37 19.48
CA LEU A 188 0.42 10.84 19.02
C LEU A 188 0.46 12.37 18.86
N ASN A 189 -0.62 12.99 18.38
CA ASN A 189 -0.73 14.46 18.35
C ASN A 189 -0.70 15.07 19.77
N ARG A 190 -1.34 14.41 20.75
CA ARG A 190 -1.37 14.87 22.14
C ARG A 190 -0.03 14.66 22.87
N ILE A 191 0.56 13.49 22.71
CA ILE A 191 1.79 13.07 23.37
C ILE A 191 2.72 12.48 22.29
N PRO A 192 3.54 13.33 21.64
CA PRO A 192 4.48 12.86 20.63
C PRO A 192 5.47 11.86 21.23
N GLY A 193 5.86 10.87 20.43
CA GLY A 193 6.90 9.93 20.84
C GLY A 193 8.30 10.53 20.67
N PRO A 194 9.31 10.01 21.39
CA PRO A 194 10.69 10.34 21.09
C PRO A 194 11.10 9.83 19.69
N GLY A 195 12.03 10.52 19.04
CA GLY A 195 12.54 10.19 17.71
C GLY A 195 11.68 10.73 16.58
N PHE A 196 11.69 10.05 15.43
CA PHE A 196 10.95 10.47 14.25
C PHE A 196 9.44 10.36 14.46
N ALA A 197 8.75 11.46 14.14
CA ALA A 197 7.30 11.50 14.14
C ALA A 197 6.74 10.54 13.09
N ILE A 198 5.64 9.90 13.45
CA ILE A 198 4.89 9.08 12.50
C ILE A 198 4.11 10.03 11.59
N PRO A 199 4.16 9.86 10.25
CA PRO A 199 3.30 10.63 9.37
C PRO A 199 1.83 10.30 9.64
N LEU A 200 1.03 11.31 10.01
CA LEU A 200 -0.38 11.17 10.38
C LEU A 200 -1.36 11.71 9.34
N ASN A 201 -0.85 12.06 8.16
CA ASN A 201 -1.61 12.52 7.01
C ASN A 201 -2.05 11.33 6.13
N LYS A 202 -3.03 11.59 5.26
CA LYS A 202 -3.47 10.67 4.21
C LYS A 202 -2.33 10.36 3.24
N ASP A 203 -2.35 9.15 2.70
CA ASP A 203 -1.43 8.71 1.66
C ASP A 203 -1.85 9.27 0.31
N ASP A 204 -0.95 10.00 -0.34
CA ASP A 204 -1.12 10.59 -1.66
C ASP A 204 -0.19 9.96 -2.70
N LYS A 205 0.77 9.10 -2.28
CA LYS A 205 1.70 8.41 -3.18
C LYS A 205 0.92 7.66 -4.26
N VAL A 206 1.35 7.78 -5.51
CA VAL A 206 0.72 7.07 -6.63
C VAL A 206 0.80 5.56 -6.40
N LEU A 207 -0.25 4.85 -6.83
CA LEU A 207 -0.31 3.39 -6.81
C LEU A 207 -0.28 2.87 -8.24
N PRO A 208 0.32 1.68 -8.45
CA PRO A 208 0.29 1.01 -9.74
C PRO A 208 -1.14 0.67 -10.16
N ASN A 209 -1.29 0.31 -11.44
CA ASN A 209 -2.57 -0.10 -12.00
C ASN A 209 -3.07 -1.38 -11.30
N SER A 210 -4.39 -1.52 -11.13
CA SER A 210 -4.99 -2.74 -10.56
C SER A 210 -4.75 -4.02 -11.36
N GLN A 211 -4.36 -3.88 -12.63
CA GLN A 211 -3.99 -5.00 -13.50
C GLN A 211 -2.50 -5.31 -13.49
N ASP A 212 -1.66 -4.41 -12.96
CA ASP A 212 -0.22 -4.66 -12.83
C ASP A 212 0.08 -5.34 -11.49
N LEU A 213 -0.08 -6.66 -11.48
CA LEU A 213 0.13 -7.47 -10.28
C LEU A 213 1.61 -7.59 -9.91
N GLY A 214 2.51 -7.40 -10.88
CA GLY A 214 3.95 -7.39 -10.63
C GLY A 214 4.34 -6.19 -9.78
N GLU A 215 3.92 -4.99 -10.20
CA GLU A 215 4.13 -3.76 -9.44
C GLU A 215 3.35 -3.75 -8.11
N LEU A 216 2.10 -4.25 -8.10
CA LEU A 216 1.32 -4.35 -6.86
C LEU A 216 1.97 -5.30 -5.85
N SER A 217 2.53 -6.42 -6.29
CA SER A 217 3.26 -7.35 -5.41
C SER A 217 4.46 -6.66 -4.76
N GLN A 218 5.23 -5.88 -5.53
CA GLN A 218 6.34 -5.09 -5.00
C GLN A 218 5.87 -4.04 -3.99
N GLU A 219 4.77 -3.36 -4.26
CA GLU A 219 4.19 -2.40 -3.32
C GLU A 219 3.71 -3.08 -2.03
N VAL A 220 3.17 -4.30 -2.11
CA VAL A 220 2.86 -5.12 -0.94
C VAL A 220 4.13 -5.45 -0.14
N GLU A 221 5.24 -5.83 -0.79
CA GLU A 221 6.52 -6.05 -0.07
C GLU A 221 6.99 -4.81 0.68
N ILE A 222 6.98 -3.66 0.00
CA ILE A 222 7.40 -2.38 0.59
C ILE A 222 6.52 -2.05 1.79
N LEU A 223 5.19 -2.20 1.64
CA LEU A 223 4.23 -2.01 2.72
C LEU A 223 4.55 -2.93 3.91
N LEU A 224 4.73 -4.24 3.67
CA LEU A 224 5.00 -5.22 4.72
C LEU A 224 6.28 -4.91 5.49
N ARG A 225 7.35 -4.49 4.80
CA ARG A 225 8.59 -4.04 5.44
C ARG A 225 8.35 -2.81 6.31
N SER A 226 7.60 -1.82 5.80
CA SER A 226 7.30 -0.58 6.54
C SER A 226 6.42 -0.79 7.77
N MET A 227 5.57 -1.83 7.76
CA MET A 227 4.70 -2.23 8.87
C MET A 227 5.42 -3.12 9.90
N ASN A 228 6.58 -3.65 9.56
CA ASN A 228 7.37 -4.53 10.42
C ASN A 228 8.17 -3.73 11.47
N LEU A 229 7.48 -3.15 12.44
CA LEU A 229 8.09 -2.25 13.40
C LEU A 229 8.73 -2.98 14.59
N PRO A 230 9.90 -2.50 15.07
CA PRO A 230 10.44 -2.94 16.35
C PRO A 230 9.57 -2.43 17.50
N SER A 231 9.52 -3.20 18.59
CA SER A 231 8.69 -2.88 19.76
C SER A 231 9.16 -1.62 20.52
N ALA A 232 10.38 -1.12 20.27
CA ALA A 232 11.09 -0.24 21.21
C ALA A 232 11.70 1.05 20.64
N SER A 233 11.53 1.43 19.37
CA SER A 233 12.11 2.69 18.87
C SER A 233 11.31 3.33 17.73
N GLY A 234 11.65 4.58 17.38
CA GLY A 234 11.05 5.34 16.29
C GLY A 234 11.11 4.62 14.94
N ILE A 235 10.34 5.11 13.96
CA ILE A 235 10.38 4.59 12.59
C ILE A 235 11.75 4.98 11.99
N ILE A 236 12.55 3.99 11.59
CA ILE A 236 13.69 4.23 10.71
C ILE A 236 13.09 4.32 9.30
N VAL A 237 13.04 5.51 8.72
CA VAL A 237 12.75 5.66 7.29
C VAL A 237 14.07 5.44 6.58
N GLU A 238 14.20 4.37 5.79
CA GLU A 238 15.26 4.31 4.78
C GLU A 238 14.97 5.44 3.79
N ALA A 239 15.87 6.42 3.71
CA ALA A 239 15.80 7.45 2.69
C ALA A 239 15.92 6.76 1.32
N ALA A 240 14.90 6.96 0.48
CA ALA A 240 14.95 6.60 -0.93
C ALA A 240 15.84 7.58 -1.70
#